data_AF-T1TE54-F1
#
_entry.id   AF-T1TE54-F1
#
_cell.length_a   1.000
_cell.length_b   1.000
_cell.length_c   1.000
_cell.angle_alpha   90.00
_cell.angle_beta   90.00
_cell.angle_gamma   90.00
#
_symmetry.space_group_name_H-M   'P 1'
#
loop_
_entity.id
_entity.type
_entity.pdbx_description
1 polymer ?
#
loop_
_entity_poly.entity_id
_entity_poly.type
_entity_poly.pdbx_seq_one_letter_code
_entity_poly.pdbx_strand_id
1 'polypeptide(L)'
;MMMTFTLITISTYLVPGDNTQSEMIRYVSWNEFVYSMLSKGEVEEIIVRPDLEIVTIILYEGAVIKGKRANHRVYHMNVGNIQRFEEKLRETEMSLGVKEGVRVIYDRNGSVAAKIFTTLLIGAVILSFLYSTKSMKMNINLGGFSQLRRAKFTLVDSMSGQGKGVKFQDVAGLKEAKIEVMEFVDYLKRPEHYKSLGAKVPKGALLLGPPGCGKTMLAKAVATESNVPFLSMNGSEFIEMIGGLGAARVRDLFKEASSRAPCIIYIDEMDAVGRARSSGASSWGPGGGEGEQTLNQLLVEMDGMKSREGVVVLASTNRADVLDKALLRPGRFDRHILIDLPTLVEREEIFERHLKSIVLEPLPQHYVKRLAYLTPGFSGADIANVCNEAALHAARHKQNIVKASDLEYAVERVVGGTEKRSHAMSPGEKKIVAYHESGHALIGWLLEHTDALLKVTIVPRTNKAL
;
A
#
# COMPACT_ATOMS: atom_id res chain seq x y z
N MET A 1 -33.13 17.67 28.34
CA MET A 1 -33.43 18.41 27.09
C MET A 1 -32.24 18.41 26.12
N MET A 2 -31.01 18.76 26.51
CA MET A 2 -29.85 18.66 25.60
C MET A 2 -29.54 17.22 25.13
N MET A 3 -29.63 16.24 26.03
CA MET A 3 -29.30 14.84 25.71
C MET A 3 -30.27 14.19 24.70
N THR A 4 -31.54 14.60 24.75
CA THR A 4 -32.58 14.15 23.81
C THR A 4 -32.37 14.78 22.43
N PHE A 5 -31.94 16.05 22.37
CA PHE A 5 -31.57 16.70 21.10
C PHE A 5 -30.34 16.05 20.45
N THR A 6 -29.34 15.66 21.23
CA THR A 6 -28.16 14.93 20.72
C THR A 6 -28.49 13.52 20.23
N LEU A 7 -29.45 12.83 20.87
CA LEU A 7 -29.87 11.50 20.44
C LEU A 7 -30.73 11.52 19.17
N ILE A 8 -31.60 12.53 19.03
CA ILE A 8 -32.39 12.74 17.81
C ILE A 8 -31.47 13.11 16.64
N THR A 9 -30.46 13.95 16.87
CA THR A 9 -29.49 14.28 15.81
C THR A 9 -28.67 13.07 15.39
N ILE A 10 -28.20 12.23 16.33
CA ILE A 10 -27.45 11.00 16.00
C ILE A 10 -28.33 9.97 15.27
N SER A 11 -29.61 9.80 15.67
CA SER A 11 -30.51 8.87 14.98
C SER A 11 -30.84 9.31 13.55
N THR A 12 -30.88 10.63 13.29
CA THR A 12 -31.08 11.17 11.95
C THR A 12 -29.93 10.85 11.00
N TYR A 13 -28.70 10.66 11.52
CA TYR A 13 -27.53 10.26 10.73
C TYR A 13 -27.40 8.73 10.51
N LEU A 14 -28.16 7.92 11.25
CA LEU A 14 -28.06 6.45 11.22
C LEU A 14 -29.14 5.77 10.36
N VAL A 15 -30.16 6.51 9.91
CA VAL A 15 -31.12 5.99 8.92
C VAL A 15 -30.48 6.12 7.54
N PRO A 16 -30.25 5.01 6.81
CA PRO A 16 -29.70 5.06 5.47
C PRO A 16 -30.65 5.86 4.58
N GLY A 17 -30.18 6.99 4.04
CA GLY A 17 -30.82 7.59 2.88
C GLY A 17 -30.72 6.61 1.72
N ASP A 18 -31.80 6.48 0.94
CA ASP A 18 -31.84 5.62 -0.24
C ASP A 18 -30.55 5.75 -1.05
N ASN A 19 -29.94 4.61 -1.35
CA ASN A 19 -28.75 4.46 -2.18
C ASN A 19 -28.99 5.07 -3.57
N THR A 20 -28.77 6.37 -3.71
CA THR A 20 -28.28 6.95 -4.95
C THR A 20 -26.79 7.16 -4.78
N GLN A 21 -26.03 6.42 -5.58
CA GLN A 21 -24.60 6.57 -5.71
C GLN A 21 -24.23 8.04 -5.75
N SER A 22 -23.20 8.43 -4.99
CA SER A 22 -22.66 9.79 -4.95
C SER A 22 -22.04 10.17 -6.31
N GLU A 23 -22.85 10.36 -7.34
CA GLU A 23 -22.47 11.14 -8.50
C GLU A 23 -22.29 12.58 -8.02
N MET A 24 -21.14 13.19 -8.31
CA MET A 24 -20.91 14.60 -7.99
C MET A 24 -22.08 15.45 -8.49
N ILE A 25 -22.86 16.02 -7.56
CA ILE A 25 -24.04 16.83 -7.86
C ILE A 25 -23.58 18.04 -8.68
N ARG A 26 -23.90 18.06 -9.98
CA ARG A 26 -23.56 19.17 -10.87
C ARG A 26 -24.74 20.09 -11.05
N TYR A 27 -24.59 21.32 -10.55
CA TYR A 27 -25.59 22.36 -10.72
C TYR A 27 -25.41 23.10 -12.05
N VAL A 28 -26.53 23.38 -12.73
CA VAL A 28 -26.60 24.17 -13.95
C VAL A 28 -27.56 25.33 -13.79
N SER A 29 -27.26 26.45 -14.45
CA SER A 29 -28.15 27.60 -14.48
C SER A 29 -29.26 27.41 -15.52
N TRP A 30 -30.36 28.15 -15.36
CA TRP A 30 -31.46 28.18 -16.34
C TRP A 30 -30.98 28.47 -17.76
N ASN A 31 -30.10 29.46 -17.94
CA ASN A 31 -29.58 29.82 -19.27
C ASN A 31 -28.73 28.70 -19.87
N GLU A 32 -27.91 28.04 -19.05
CA GLU A 32 -27.09 26.91 -19.52
C GLU A 32 -27.96 25.72 -19.93
N PHE A 33 -28.97 25.40 -19.13
CA PHE A 33 -29.94 24.37 -19.47
C PHE A 33 -30.64 24.68 -20.80
N VAL A 34 -31.17 25.90 -20.97
CA VAL A 34 -31.92 26.29 -22.18
C VAL A 34 -31.04 26.28 -23.45
N TYR A 35 -29.90 26.97 -23.41
CA TYR A 35 -29.09 27.19 -24.62
C TYR A 35 -28.06 26.08 -24.90
N SER A 36 -27.63 25.34 -23.89
CA SER A 36 -26.60 24.30 -24.07
C SER A 36 -27.14 22.88 -24.06
N MET A 37 -28.36 22.65 -23.57
CA MET A 37 -28.97 21.32 -23.48
C MET A 37 -30.30 21.24 -24.23
N LEU A 38 -31.29 22.06 -23.82
CA LEU A 38 -32.66 22.00 -24.33
C LEU A 38 -32.77 22.37 -25.83
N SER A 39 -32.21 23.51 -26.23
CA SER A 39 -32.21 23.96 -27.64
C SER A 39 -31.47 23.02 -28.61
N LYS A 40 -30.57 22.18 -28.09
CA LYS A 40 -29.84 21.18 -28.88
C LYS A 40 -30.54 19.82 -28.94
N GLY A 41 -31.66 19.66 -28.24
CA GLY A 41 -32.40 18.39 -28.20
C GLY A 41 -31.69 17.30 -27.38
N GLU A 42 -30.79 17.67 -26.48
CA GLU A 42 -29.94 16.71 -25.74
C GLU A 42 -30.59 16.19 -24.44
N VAL A 43 -31.77 16.70 -24.09
CA VAL A 43 -32.48 16.39 -22.86
C VAL A 43 -33.46 15.23 -23.08
N GLU A 44 -33.30 14.18 -22.31
CA GLU A 44 -34.14 12.96 -22.34
C GLU A 44 -35.37 13.13 -21.45
N GLU A 45 -35.16 13.47 -20.17
CA GLU A 45 -36.25 13.65 -19.21
C GLU A 45 -35.90 14.66 -18.11
N ILE A 46 -36.95 15.21 -17.49
CA ILE A 46 -36.84 16.17 -16.40
C ILE A 46 -37.63 15.64 -15.20
N ILE A 47 -36.95 15.43 -14.08
CA ILE A 47 -37.56 15.02 -12.81
C ILE A 47 -37.65 16.22 -11.89
N VAL A 48 -38.87 16.64 -11.60
CA VAL A 48 -39.17 17.73 -10.68
C VAL A 48 -39.38 17.17 -9.28
N ARG A 49 -38.62 17.69 -8.30
CA ARG A 49 -38.77 17.38 -6.87
C ARG A 49 -39.27 18.62 -6.13
N PRO A 50 -40.60 18.83 -6.03
CA PRO A 50 -41.17 20.05 -5.45
C PRO A 50 -40.73 20.31 -4.01
N ASP A 51 -40.57 19.24 -3.22
CA ASP A 51 -40.18 19.32 -1.81
C ASP A 51 -38.76 19.85 -1.59
N LEU A 52 -37.92 19.80 -2.63
CA LEU A 52 -36.51 20.20 -2.57
C LEU A 52 -36.22 21.45 -3.42
N GLU A 53 -37.23 22.02 -4.10
CA GLU A 53 -37.07 23.13 -5.07
C GLU A 53 -35.99 22.85 -6.14
N ILE A 54 -35.74 21.57 -6.43
CA ILE A 54 -34.71 21.11 -7.36
C ILE A 54 -35.38 20.40 -8.54
N VAL A 55 -34.86 20.70 -9.72
CA VAL A 55 -35.15 19.98 -10.95
C VAL A 55 -33.92 19.18 -11.34
N THR A 56 -34.12 17.90 -11.63
CA THR A 56 -33.09 17.00 -12.15
C THR A 56 -33.29 16.86 -13.66
N ILE A 57 -32.23 17.11 -14.42
CA ILE A 57 -32.19 17.07 -15.88
C ILE A 57 -31.39 15.84 -16.27
N ILE A 58 -31.98 14.97 -17.06
CA ILE A 58 -31.33 13.75 -17.57
C ILE A 58 -31.12 13.93 -19.07
N LEU A 59 -29.89 13.70 -19.52
CA LEU A 59 -29.48 13.83 -20.91
C LEU A 59 -29.39 12.47 -21.61
N TYR A 60 -29.60 12.51 -22.93
CA TYR A 60 -29.35 11.36 -23.80
C TYR A 60 -27.89 10.90 -23.74
N GLU A 61 -27.67 9.62 -24.03
CA GLU A 61 -26.35 9.01 -23.97
C GLU A 61 -25.42 9.61 -25.04
N GLY A 62 -24.31 10.23 -24.62
CA GLY A 62 -23.35 10.89 -25.52
C GLY A 62 -23.63 12.37 -25.82
N ALA A 63 -24.56 13.00 -25.11
CA ALA A 63 -24.96 14.40 -25.29
C ALA A 63 -23.79 15.40 -25.34
N VAL A 64 -23.88 16.44 -26.18
CA VAL A 64 -22.79 17.42 -26.38
C VAL A 64 -23.14 18.80 -25.78
N ILE A 65 -22.59 19.07 -24.60
CA ILE A 65 -22.76 20.35 -23.89
C ILE A 65 -21.57 21.26 -24.22
N LYS A 66 -21.84 22.49 -24.68
CA LYS A 66 -20.79 23.49 -25.00
C LYS A 66 -19.66 22.95 -25.90
N GLY A 67 -19.98 22.07 -26.84
CA GLY A 67 -19.03 21.52 -27.82
C GLY A 67 -18.16 20.35 -27.32
N LYS A 68 -18.40 19.84 -26.10
CA LYS A 68 -17.74 18.65 -25.56
C LYS A 68 -18.79 17.60 -25.20
N ARG A 69 -18.47 16.32 -25.38
CA ARG A 69 -19.32 15.22 -24.88
C ARG A 69 -19.45 15.32 -23.37
N ALA A 70 -20.67 15.24 -22.88
CA ALA A 70 -20.99 15.28 -21.46
C ALA A 70 -20.46 14.02 -20.79
N ASN A 71 -19.62 14.19 -19.76
CA ASN A 71 -19.10 13.07 -18.98
C ASN A 71 -20.12 12.50 -17.99
N HIS A 72 -21.22 13.24 -17.76
CA HIS A 72 -22.29 12.87 -16.84
C HIS A 72 -23.63 13.12 -17.54
N ARG A 73 -24.61 12.26 -17.25
CA ARG A 73 -25.97 12.36 -17.81
C ARG A 73 -26.93 13.12 -16.93
N VAL A 74 -26.64 13.22 -15.63
CA VAL A 74 -27.54 13.84 -14.64
C VAL A 74 -27.00 15.20 -14.22
N TYR A 75 -27.85 16.22 -14.31
CA TYR A 75 -27.60 17.58 -13.85
C TYR A 75 -28.73 18.06 -12.96
N HIS A 76 -28.45 19.02 -12.08
CA HIS A 76 -29.45 19.60 -11.19
C HIS A 76 -29.57 21.10 -11.39
N MET A 77 -30.76 21.64 -11.20
CA MET A 77 -31.01 23.07 -11.26
C MET A 77 -31.90 23.46 -10.08
N ASN A 78 -31.51 24.52 -9.37
CA ASN A 78 -32.35 25.13 -8.36
C ASN A 78 -33.37 26.04 -9.04
N VAL A 79 -34.64 25.90 -8.66
CA VAL A 79 -35.73 26.66 -9.26
C VAL A 79 -36.49 27.40 -8.16
N GLY A 80 -36.41 28.73 -8.16
CA GLY A 80 -37.02 29.55 -7.10
C GLY A 80 -38.55 29.54 -7.05
N ASN A 81 -39.23 29.05 -8.10
CA ASN A 81 -40.67 28.80 -8.05
C ASN A 81 -40.98 27.57 -8.91
N ILE A 82 -41.09 26.42 -8.25
CA ILE A 82 -41.31 25.14 -8.94
C ILE A 82 -42.72 25.03 -9.52
N GLN A 83 -43.69 25.76 -8.97
CA GLN A 83 -45.08 25.75 -9.41
C GLN A 83 -45.25 26.36 -10.80
N ARG A 84 -44.39 27.32 -11.18
CA ARG A 84 -44.36 27.94 -12.52
C ARG A 84 -43.29 27.34 -13.44
N PHE A 85 -42.55 26.34 -12.97
CA PHE A 85 -41.44 25.77 -13.73
C PHE A 85 -41.90 25.15 -15.04
N GLU A 86 -42.95 24.32 -14.99
CA GLU A 86 -43.46 23.62 -16.17
C GLU A 86 -44.05 24.60 -17.19
N GLU A 87 -44.78 25.61 -16.74
CA GLU A 87 -45.31 26.69 -17.61
C GLU A 87 -44.17 27.41 -18.35
N LYS A 88 -43.15 27.85 -17.61
CA LYS A 88 -41.98 28.52 -18.18
C LYS A 88 -41.16 27.62 -19.12
N LEU A 89 -41.08 26.32 -18.83
CA LEU A 89 -40.44 25.34 -19.69
C LEU A 89 -41.17 25.24 -21.04
N ARG A 90 -42.51 25.12 -21.03
CA ARG A 90 -43.32 25.01 -22.25
C ARG A 90 -43.25 26.27 -23.11
N GLU A 91 -43.31 27.46 -22.49
CA GLU A 91 -43.10 28.73 -23.20
C GLU A 91 -41.73 28.79 -23.90
N THR A 92 -40.70 28.30 -23.20
CA THR A 92 -39.33 28.28 -23.73
C THR A 92 -39.20 27.29 -24.89
N GLU A 93 -39.79 26.09 -24.78
CA GLU A 93 -39.82 25.10 -25.86
C GLU A 93 -40.51 25.65 -27.13
N MET A 94 -41.62 26.38 -26.96
CA MET A 94 -42.32 27.06 -28.07
C MET A 94 -41.44 28.12 -28.72
N SER A 95 -40.76 28.95 -27.92
CA SER A 95 -39.87 30.00 -28.43
C SER A 95 -38.66 29.45 -29.21
N LEU A 96 -38.24 28.22 -28.88
CA LEU A 96 -37.12 27.53 -29.51
C LEU A 96 -37.54 26.64 -30.69
N GLY A 97 -38.84 26.50 -30.96
CA GLY A 97 -39.35 25.69 -32.07
C GLY A 97 -39.17 24.18 -31.88
N VAL A 98 -39.12 23.70 -30.64
CA VAL A 98 -38.96 22.27 -30.32
C VAL A 98 -40.27 21.53 -30.64
N LYS A 99 -40.23 20.55 -31.56
CA LYS A 99 -41.43 19.85 -32.07
C LYS A 99 -41.97 18.76 -31.14
N GLU A 100 -41.11 18.15 -30.32
CA GLU A 100 -41.47 17.14 -29.33
C GLU A 100 -41.03 17.65 -27.95
N GLY A 101 -41.98 18.01 -27.09
CA GLY A 101 -41.69 18.55 -25.76
C GLY A 101 -41.04 17.50 -24.85
N VAL A 102 -40.17 17.95 -23.95
CA VAL A 102 -39.46 17.06 -23.01
C VAL A 102 -40.42 16.52 -21.96
N ARG A 103 -40.23 15.24 -21.60
CA ARG A 103 -41.03 14.56 -20.56
C ARG A 103 -40.70 15.10 -19.17
N VAL A 104 -41.72 15.51 -18.43
CA VAL A 104 -41.60 16.00 -17.05
C VAL A 104 -42.26 15.01 -16.08
N ILE A 105 -41.52 14.54 -15.09
CA ILE A 105 -41.97 13.58 -14.07
C ILE A 105 -41.90 14.27 -12.70
N TYR A 106 -42.98 14.21 -11.92
CA TYR A 106 -43.01 14.72 -10.55
C TYR A 106 -42.72 13.59 -9.56
N ASP A 107 -41.54 13.62 -8.93
CA ASP A 107 -41.18 12.67 -7.87
C ASP A 107 -41.52 13.27 -6.50
N ARG A 108 -42.58 12.75 -5.88
CA ARG A 108 -43.02 13.06 -4.51
C ARG A 108 -42.70 11.88 -3.59
N ASN A 109 -41.42 11.50 -3.52
CA ASN A 109 -41.01 10.35 -2.74
C ASN A 109 -40.94 10.66 -1.24
N GLY A 110 -41.82 9.99 -0.48
CA GLY A 110 -41.46 9.39 0.80
C GLY A 110 -41.96 10.09 2.06
N SER A 111 -43.19 9.74 2.45
CA SER A 111 -43.88 10.07 3.69
C SER A 111 -42.98 10.28 4.92
N VAL A 112 -42.82 11.56 5.29
CA VAL A 112 -42.27 12.03 6.56
C VAL A 112 -42.85 11.26 7.76
N ALA A 113 -44.12 10.84 7.67
CA ALA A 113 -44.79 10.03 8.67
C ALA A 113 -44.13 8.65 8.93
N ALA A 114 -43.66 7.95 7.90
CA ALA A 114 -42.99 6.66 8.07
C ALA A 114 -41.62 6.83 8.75
N LYS A 115 -40.89 7.88 8.38
CA LYS A 115 -39.61 8.24 9.00
C LYS A 115 -39.81 8.60 10.47
N ILE A 116 -40.76 9.47 10.81
CA ILE A 116 -41.08 9.83 12.20
C ILE A 116 -41.46 8.60 13.04
N PHE A 117 -42.27 7.69 12.48
CA PHE A 117 -42.69 6.48 13.18
C PHE A 117 -41.49 5.56 13.50
N THR A 118 -40.58 5.35 12.55
CA THR A 118 -39.37 4.55 12.79
C THR A 118 -38.43 5.17 13.83
N THR A 119 -38.26 6.51 13.82
CA THR A 119 -37.41 7.19 14.80
C THR A 119 -38.00 7.12 16.21
N LEU A 120 -39.33 7.23 16.35
CA LEU A 120 -40.02 7.06 17.64
C LEU A 120 -39.86 5.65 18.20
N LEU A 121 -39.93 4.63 17.34
CA LEU A 121 -39.80 3.23 17.74
C LEU A 121 -38.39 2.91 18.25
N ILE A 122 -37.35 3.40 17.56
CA ILE A 122 -35.95 3.27 18.01
C ILE A 122 -35.71 4.04 19.31
N GLY A 123 -36.27 5.24 19.44
CA GLY A 123 -36.19 6.04 20.66
C GLY A 123 -36.82 5.34 21.88
N ALA A 124 -37.96 4.67 21.68
CA ALA A 124 -38.64 3.90 22.73
C ALA A 124 -37.82 2.67 23.18
N VAL A 125 -37.16 1.98 22.25
CA VAL A 125 -36.28 0.84 22.57
C VAL A 125 -35.06 1.29 23.37
N ILE A 126 -34.43 2.41 22.99
CA ILE A 126 -33.28 2.96 23.73
C ILE A 126 -33.71 3.44 25.13
N LEU A 127 -34.87 4.07 25.24
CA LEU A 127 -35.39 4.52 26.54
C LEU A 127 -35.74 3.33 27.44
N SER A 128 -36.32 2.26 26.88
CA SER A 128 -36.58 1.00 27.59
C SER A 128 -35.30 0.35 28.09
N PHE A 129 -34.24 0.35 27.27
CA PHE A 129 -32.92 -0.14 27.66
C PHE A 129 -32.31 0.71 28.79
N LEU A 130 -32.40 2.04 28.72
CA LEU A 130 -31.91 2.94 29.77
C LEU A 130 -32.67 2.78 31.09
N TYR A 131 -33.99 2.55 31.07
CA TYR A 131 -34.77 2.28 32.28
C TYR A 131 -34.51 0.88 32.86
N SER A 132 -34.21 -0.11 32.02
CA SER A 132 -33.79 -1.46 32.45
C SER A 132 -32.44 -1.45 33.18
N THR A 133 -31.55 -0.50 32.87
CA THR A 133 -30.23 -0.39 33.53
C THR A 133 -30.24 0.22 34.94
N LYS A 134 -31.38 0.69 35.47
CA LYS A 134 -31.45 1.27 36.83
C LYS A 134 -31.47 0.24 37.98
N SER A 135 -31.51 -1.07 37.69
CA SER A 135 -31.32 -2.11 38.73
C SER A 135 -30.09 -3.00 38.51
N MET A 136 -29.24 -2.71 37.52
CA MET A 136 -28.06 -3.51 37.23
C MET A 136 -26.80 -2.64 37.38
N LYS A 137 -26.07 -2.82 38.50
CA LYS A 137 -24.67 -2.37 38.63
C LYS A 137 -23.84 -3.09 37.57
N MET A 138 -23.84 -2.57 36.34
CA MET A 138 -23.00 -3.05 35.26
C MET A 138 -21.65 -2.36 35.40
N ASN A 139 -20.66 -3.15 35.83
CA ASN A 139 -19.25 -2.79 35.81
C ASN A 139 -18.83 -2.65 34.33
N ILE A 140 -18.97 -1.47 33.75
CA ILE A 140 -18.51 -1.18 32.39
C ILE A 140 -16.99 -1.26 32.43
N ASN A 141 -16.47 -2.40 31.95
CA ASN A 141 -15.06 -2.71 31.94
C ASN A 141 -14.36 -1.79 30.93
N LEU A 142 -13.59 -0.82 31.43
CA LEU A 142 -12.71 0.10 30.67
C LEU A 142 -11.56 -0.64 29.93
N GLY A 143 -11.63 -1.96 29.78
CA GLY A 143 -10.64 -2.80 29.12
C GLY A 143 -10.73 -2.83 27.59
N GLY A 144 -11.92 -2.61 27.01
CA GLY A 144 -12.13 -2.68 25.55
C GLY A 144 -11.42 -1.57 24.76
N PHE A 145 -11.40 -0.34 25.31
CA PHE A 145 -10.67 0.78 24.70
C PHE A 145 -9.15 0.70 24.90
N SER A 146 -8.68 -0.05 25.90
CA SER A 146 -7.26 -0.28 26.15
C SER A 146 -6.67 -1.28 25.15
N GLN A 147 -7.43 -2.28 24.70
CA GLN A 147 -6.97 -3.25 23.71
C GLN A 147 -6.72 -2.63 22.31
N LEU A 148 -7.46 -1.59 21.94
CA LEU A 148 -7.25 -0.85 20.68
C LEU A 148 -6.00 0.04 20.68
N ARG A 149 -5.47 0.40 21.85
CA ARG A 149 -4.25 1.24 21.99
C ARG A 149 -2.96 0.44 21.96
N ARG A 150 -2.98 -0.83 22.37
CA ARG A 150 -1.77 -1.65 22.44
C ARG A 150 -1.21 -1.89 21.04
N ALA A 151 0.05 -1.54 20.87
CA ALA A 151 0.84 -1.87 19.69
C ALA A 151 0.81 -3.39 19.44
N LYS A 152 0.40 -3.83 18.24
CA LYS A 152 0.51 -5.24 17.81
C LYS A 152 1.90 -5.48 17.23
N PHE A 153 2.95 -5.46 18.05
CA PHE A 153 4.29 -5.80 17.59
C PHE A 153 4.50 -7.31 17.61
N THR A 154 5.27 -7.81 16.64
CA THR A 154 5.71 -9.22 16.66
C THR A 154 6.92 -9.30 17.57
N LEU A 155 6.76 -9.98 18.72
CA LEU A 155 7.89 -10.36 19.57
C LEU A 155 8.49 -11.64 19.02
N VAL A 156 9.71 -11.53 18.50
CA VAL A 156 10.55 -12.71 18.27
C VAL A 156 11.53 -12.74 19.42
N ASP A 157 11.20 -13.52 20.43
CA ASP A 157 12.10 -13.76 21.55
C ASP A 157 13.06 -14.88 21.14
N SER A 158 14.33 -14.51 20.93
CA SER A 158 15.40 -15.44 20.56
C SER A 158 15.65 -16.50 21.65
N MET A 159 15.16 -16.24 22.87
CA MET A 159 15.33 -17.10 24.05
C MET A 159 14.19 -18.09 24.28
N SER A 160 12.98 -17.85 23.75
CA SER A 160 11.80 -18.67 24.02
C SER A 160 11.46 -19.65 22.89
N GLY A 161 12.40 -20.56 22.57
CA GLY A 161 12.14 -21.96 22.16
C GLY A 161 11.28 -22.29 20.92
N GLN A 162 10.67 -21.35 20.18
CA GLN A 162 9.83 -21.67 19.01
C GLN A 162 10.34 -20.98 17.74
N GLY A 163 11.49 -21.48 17.25
CA GLY A 163 12.06 -21.12 15.96
C GLY A 163 13.56 -20.91 16.06
N LYS A 164 14.34 -21.61 15.23
CA LYS A 164 15.73 -21.18 14.96
C LYS A 164 15.62 -19.79 14.34
N GLY A 165 16.01 -18.75 15.09
CA GLY A 165 16.14 -17.40 14.54
C GLY A 165 17.05 -17.40 13.30
N VAL A 166 16.86 -16.42 12.42
CA VAL A 166 17.71 -16.24 11.23
C VAL A 166 19.11 -15.88 11.70
N LYS A 167 20.16 -16.57 11.25
CA LYS A 167 21.57 -16.24 11.57
C LYS A 167 22.26 -15.55 10.40
N PHE A 168 23.46 -14.99 10.59
CA PHE A 168 24.20 -14.39 9.48
C PHE A 168 24.60 -15.39 8.39
N GLN A 169 24.80 -16.66 8.76
CA GLN A 169 25.00 -17.76 7.81
C GLN A 169 23.77 -18.05 6.93
N ASP A 170 22.58 -17.57 7.31
CA ASP A 170 21.34 -17.74 6.56
C ASP A 170 21.09 -16.57 5.59
N VAL A 171 21.80 -15.45 5.77
CA VAL A 171 21.81 -14.31 4.86
C VAL A 171 22.98 -14.51 3.89
N ALA A 172 22.74 -14.83 2.62
CA ALA A 172 23.80 -14.93 1.62
C ALA A 172 24.20 -13.53 1.10
N GLY A 173 25.47 -13.34 0.74
CA GLY A 173 26.00 -12.03 0.33
C GLY A 173 26.00 -10.97 1.44
N LEU A 174 25.85 -9.71 1.05
CA LEU A 174 25.79 -8.51 1.90
C LEU A 174 27.03 -8.34 2.77
N LYS A 175 28.23 -8.56 2.21
CA LYS A 175 29.48 -8.62 2.99
C LYS A 175 29.77 -7.30 3.69
N GLU A 176 29.66 -6.19 2.97
CA GLU A 176 29.88 -4.84 3.49
C GLU A 176 28.84 -4.49 4.55
N ALA A 177 27.55 -4.69 4.24
CA ALA A 177 26.46 -4.40 5.17
C ALA A 177 26.55 -5.25 6.45
N LYS A 178 26.99 -6.51 6.35
CA LYS A 178 27.26 -7.37 7.52
C LYS A 178 28.33 -6.78 8.41
N ILE A 179 29.45 -6.29 7.86
CA ILE A 179 30.53 -5.67 8.64
C ILE A 179 30.00 -4.45 9.40
N GLU A 180 29.20 -3.61 8.74
CA GLU A 180 28.60 -2.43 9.40
C GLU A 180 27.63 -2.82 10.52
N VAL A 181 26.77 -3.83 10.31
CA VAL A 181 25.84 -4.26 11.36
C VAL A 181 26.51 -5.04 12.50
N MET A 182 27.69 -5.63 12.25
CA MET A 182 28.45 -6.36 13.28
C MET A 182 28.87 -5.47 14.44
N GLU A 183 29.06 -4.16 14.24
CA GLU A 183 29.33 -3.20 15.32
C GLU A 183 28.19 -3.20 16.36
N PHE A 184 26.93 -3.26 15.91
CA PHE A 184 25.78 -3.31 16.80
C PHE A 184 25.70 -4.62 17.57
N VAL A 185 26.05 -5.73 16.92
CA VAL A 185 26.11 -7.06 17.57
C VAL A 185 27.16 -7.07 18.67
N ASP A 186 28.36 -6.57 18.37
CA ASP A 186 29.43 -6.53 19.35
C ASP A 186 29.10 -5.62 20.53
N TYR A 187 28.51 -4.46 20.25
CA TYR A 187 28.03 -3.55 21.28
C TYR A 187 26.98 -4.20 22.19
N LEU A 188 25.95 -4.84 21.63
CA LEU A 188 24.90 -5.48 22.42
C LEU A 188 25.43 -6.63 23.29
N LYS A 189 26.51 -7.32 22.85
CA LYS A 189 27.19 -8.35 23.63
C LYS A 189 28.13 -7.80 24.69
N ARG A 190 28.84 -6.71 24.40
CA ARG A 190 29.92 -6.16 25.24
C ARG A 190 29.81 -4.63 25.41
N PRO A 191 28.69 -4.13 25.97
CA PRO A 191 28.45 -2.68 26.05
C PRO A 191 29.48 -1.95 26.93
N GLU A 192 29.97 -2.61 27.99
CA GLU A 192 30.94 -2.03 28.94
C GLU A 192 32.29 -1.69 28.28
N HIS A 193 32.70 -2.45 27.26
CA HIS A 193 33.94 -2.17 26.52
C HIS A 193 33.85 -0.81 25.81
N TYR A 194 32.75 -0.56 25.11
CA TYR A 194 32.50 0.71 24.42
C TYR A 194 32.34 1.88 25.39
N LYS A 195 31.66 1.66 26.53
CA LYS A 195 31.54 2.67 27.59
C LYS A 195 32.89 3.06 28.18
N SER A 196 33.78 2.09 28.43
CA SER A 196 35.12 2.34 28.99
C SER A 196 36.00 3.21 28.08
N LEU A 197 35.77 3.14 26.76
CA LEU A 197 36.47 3.94 25.76
C LEU A 197 35.83 5.33 25.54
N GLY A 198 34.72 5.64 26.22
CA GLY A 198 33.96 6.87 26.03
C GLY A 198 33.24 6.95 24.68
N ALA A 199 33.08 5.83 23.98
CA ALA A 199 32.42 5.79 22.69
C ALA A 199 30.92 6.06 22.84
N LYS A 200 30.39 6.99 22.03
CA LYS A 200 28.94 7.18 21.91
C LYS A 200 28.38 6.12 20.98
N VAL A 201 27.44 5.34 21.51
CA VAL A 201 26.83 4.22 20.80
C VAL A 201 25.85 4.76 19.75
N PRO A 202 25.88 4.21 18.52
CA PRO A 202 24.87 4.53 17.52
C PRO A 202 23.51 4.02 18.00
N LYS A 203 22.55 4.94 18.09
CA LYS A 203 21.23 4.65 18.68
C LYS A 203 20.27 4.04 17.67
N GLY A 204 20.47 4.35 16.41
CA GLY A 204 19.69 3.75 15.36
C GLY A 204 20.39 3.72 14.02
N ALA A 205 20.06 2.70 13.25
CA ALA A 205 20.54 2.53 11.90
C ALA A 205 19.38 2.43 10.92
N LEU A 206 19.54 3.06 9.77
CA LEU A 206 18.63 2.96 8.65
C LEU A 206 19.23 2.05 7.57
N LEU A 207 18.56 0.94 7.29
CA LEU A 207 18.86 0.00 6.21
C LEU A 207 18.18 0.52 4.93
N LEU A 208 19.00 0.96 3.99
CA LEU A 208 18.56 1.61 2.75
C LEU A 208 18.81 0.67 1.57
N GLY A 209 17.87 0.57 0.64
CA GLY A 209 18.11 -0.21 -0.57
C GLY A 209 16.84 -0.64 -1.30
N PRO A 210 16.95 -1.17 -2.52
CA PRO A 210 15.79 -1.66 -3.25
C PRO A 210 15.05 -2.80 -2.52
N PRO A 211 13.76 -3.03 -2.84
CA PRO A 211 13.00 -4.13 -2.25
C PRO A 211 13.65 -5.47 -2.57
N GLY A 212 13.43 -6.47 -1.71
CA GLY A 212 13.91 -7.84 -1.96
C GLY A 212 15.40 -8.11 -1.71
N CYS A 213 16.18 -7.12 -1.24
CA CYS A 213 17.62 -7.29 -0.97
C CYS A 213 17.95 -7.74 0.47
N GLY A 214 16.98 -8.32 1.20
CA GLY A 214 17.27 -8.96 2.48
C GLY A 214 17.39 -8.04 3.70
N LYS A 215 16.98 -6.77 3.63
CA LYS A 215 17.01 -5.82 4.77
C LYS A 215 16.38 -6.38 6.05
N THR A 216 15.16 -6.91 5.96
CA THR A 216 14.44 -7.52 7.09
C THR A 216 15.13 -8.79 7.60
N MET A 217 15.75 -9.58 6.71
CA MET A 217 16.51 -10.77 7.12
C MET A 217 17.80 -10.38 7.85
N LEU A 218 18.50 -9.35 7.38
CA LEU A 218 19.70 -8.83 8.02
C LEU A 218 19.39 -8.33 9.44
N ALA A 219 18.31 -7.57 9.62
CA ALA A 219 17.90 -7.09 10.95
C ALA A 219 17.56 -8.24 11.92
N LYS A 220 16.84 -9.27 11.45
CA LYS A 220 16.56 -10.49 12.23
C LYS A 220 17.84 -11.25 12.58
N ALA A 221 18.81 -11.27 11.66
CA ALA A 221 20.12 -11.88 11.88
C ALA A 221 20.91 -11.15 12.96
N VAL A 222 20.95 -9.82 12.94
CA VAL A 222 21.60 -9.00 13.98
C VAL A 222 21.05 -9.34 15.37
N ALA A 223 19.72 -9.46 15.52
CA ALA A 223 19.12 -9.78 16.82
C ALA A 223 19.43 -11.20 17.31
N THR A 224 19.36 -12.18 16.40
CA THR A 224 19.68 -13.58 16.70
C THR A 224 21.15 -13.73 17.07
N GLU A 225 22.04 -13.06 16.35
CA GLU A 225 23.49 -13.10 16.59
C GLU A 225 23.87 -12.39 17.89
N SER A 226 23.14 -11.33 18.25
CA SER A 226 23.28 -10.61 19.53
C SER A 226 22.65 -11.35 20.71
N ASN A 227 21.79 -12.35 20.44
CA ASN A 227 21.00 -13.07 21.45
C ASN A 227 20.14 -12.13 22.32
N VAL A 228 19.48 -11.17 21.67
CA VAL A 228 18.58 -10.19 22.32
C VAL A 228 17.16 -10.31 21.77
N PRO A 229 16.12 -9.83 22.49
CA PRO A 229 14.76 -9.75 21.98
C PRO A 229 14.66 -8.85 20.75
N PHE A 230 13.81 -9.25 19.79
CA PHE A 230 13.54 -8.49 18.57
C PHE A 230 12.07 -8.06 18.54
N LEU A 231 11.83 -6.74 18.65
CA LEU A 231 10.51 -6.13 18.58
C LEU A 231 10.31 -5.57 17.17
N SER A 232 9.47 -6.22 16.36
CA SER A 232 9.23 -5.84 14.97
C SER A 232 7.86 -5.18 14.79
N MET A 233 7.81 -4.08 14.07
CA MET A 233 6.58 -3.39 13.65
C MET A 233 6.74 -2.85 12.23
N ASN A 234 5.69 -2.93 11.39
CA ASN A 234 5.71 -2.29 10.07
C ASN A 234 5.28 -0.81 10.21
N GLY A 235 5.93 0.08 9.47
CA GLY A 235 5.65 1.52 9.42
C GLY A 235 4.20 1.87 9.10
N SER A 236 3.56 1.06 8.25
CA SER A 236 2.13 1.20 7.92
C SER A 236 1.21 0.92 9.10
N GLU A 237 1.63 0.14 10.10
CA GLU A 237 0.85 -0.12 11.32
C GLU A 237 0.78 1.11 12.23
N PHE A 238 1.56 2.16 11.97
CA PHE A 238 1.46 3.42 12.70
C PHE A 238 0.40 4.37 12.11
N ILE A 239 -0.11 4.09 10.91
CA ILE A 239 -1.09 4.91 10.21
C ILE A 239 -2.47 4.29 10.43
N GLU A 240 -3.37 5.01 11.08
CA GLU A 240 -4.75 4.58 11.30
C GLU A 240 -5.72 5.65 10.79
N MET A 241 -7.03 5.38 10.91
CA MET A 241 -8.08 6.38 10.63
C MET A 241 -8.43 7.22 11.86
N ILE A 242 -7.94 6.82 13.04
CA ILE A 242 -8.28 7.42 14.33
C ILE A 242 -7.05 8.15 14.85
N GLY A 243 -7.14 9.47 14.84
CA GLY A 243 -6.06 10.36 15.28
C GLY A 243 -5.50 10.01 16.67
N GLY A 244 -4.18 9.96 16.75
CA GLY A 244 -3.45 9.73 18.00
C GLY A 244 -3.21 8.27 18.39
N LEU A 245 -3.78 7.28 17.66
CA LEU A 245 -3.46 5.87 17.89
C LEU A 245 -2.01 5.54 17.49
N GLY A 246 -1.54 6.05 16.36
CA GLY A 246 -0.15 5.86 15.93
C GLY A 246 0.88 6.31 16.98
N ALA A 247 0.73 7.54 17.48
CA ALA A 247 1.57 8.08 18.56
C ALA A 247 1.47 7.27 19.88
N ALA A 248 0.30 6.71 20.20
CA ALA A 248 0.19 5.82 21.36
C ALA A 248 0.98 4.51 21.15
N ARG A 249 0.90 3.90 19.97
CA ARG A 249 1.66 2.68 19.63
C ARG A 249 3.17 2.90 19.68
N VAL A 250 3.66 4.03 19.19
CA VAL A 250 5.08 4.41 19.30
C VAL A 250 5.53 4.44 20.76
N ARG A 251 4.75 5.09 21.64
CA ARG A 251 5.08 5.12 23.08
C ARG A 251 5.08 3.74 23.71
N ASP A 252 4.08 2.92 23.40
CA ASP A 252 3.98 1.56 23.94
C ASP A 252 5.13 0.68 23.46
N LEU A 253 5.53 0.78 22.18
CA LEU A 253 6.66 0.06 21.60
C LEU A 253 7.96 0.37 22.33
N PHE A 254 8.27 1.66 22.52
CA PHE A 254 9.50 2.08 23.20
C PHE A 254 9.47 1.78 24.71
N LYS A 255 8.29 1.82 25.34
CA LYS A 255 8.12 1.42 26.73
C LYS A 255 8.39 -0.08 26.92
N GLU A 256 7.88 -0.93 26.02
CA GLU A 256 8.13 -2.37 26.05
C GLU A 256 9.59 -2.71 25.73
N ALA A 257 10.20 -2.01 24.78
CA ALA A 257 11.63 -2.18 24.49
C ALA A 257 12.48 -1.87 25.74
N SER A 258 12.14 -0.79 26.45
CA SER A 258 12.86 -0.39 27.67
C SER A 258 12.74 -1.42 28.79
N SER A 259 11.61 -2.12 28.91
CA SER A 259 11.44 -3.18 29.93
C SER A 259 12.17 -4.48 29.58
N ARG A 260 12.59 -4.64 28.32
CA ARG A 260 13.26 -5.82 27.77
C ARG A 260 14.71 -5.57 27.36
N ALA A 261 15.29 -4.43 27.76
CA ALA A 261 16.67 -4.10 27.44
C ALA A 261 17.65 -5.14 28.04
N PRO A 262 18.71 -5.55 27.31
CA PRO A 262 19.08 -5.09 25.96
C PRO A 262 18.20 -5.72 24.87
N CYS A 263 17.74 -4.91 23.90
CA CYS A 263 16.86 -5.38 22.81
C CYS A 263 17.03 -4.56 21.52
N ILE A 264 16.47 -5.08 20.43
CA ILE A 264 16.38 -4.38 19.15
C ILE A 264 14.92 -4.06 18.82
N ILE A 265 14.64 -2.79 18.50
CA ILE A 265 13.40 -2.36 17.84
C ILE A 265 13.66 -2.35 16.34
N TYR A 266 12.81 -3.00 15.55
CA TYR A 266 12.86 -2.96 14.10
C TYR A 266 11.58 -2.37 13.50
N ILE A 267 11.73 -1.32 12.70
CA ILE A 267 10.63 -0.66 11.99
C ILE A 267 10.82 -0.85 10.48
N ASP A 268 9.99 -1.71 9.87
CA ASP A 268 10.00 -1.88 8.42
C ASP A 268 9.21 -0.76 7.71
N GLU A 269 9.45 -0.53 6.42
CA GLU A 269 8.73 0.48 5.62
C GLU A 269 8.62 1.86 6.33
N MET A 270 9.75 2.36 6.84
CA MET A 270 9.82 3.63 7.57
C MET A 270 9.25 4.81 6.75
N ASP A 271 9.25 4.73 5.43
CA ASP A 271 8.66 5.72 4.53
C ASP A 271 7.12 5.78 4.56
N ALA A 272 6.46 4.87 5.28
CA ALA A 272 5.03 5.02 5.58
C ALA A 272 4.80 6.16 6.58
N VAL A 273 5.54 6.17 7.70
CA VAL A 273 5.38 7.15 8.79
C VAL A 273 6.35 8.33 8.70
N GLY A 274 7.48 8.15 8.01
CA GLY A 274 8.60 9.07 7.97
C GLY A 274 8.62 10.03 6.79
N ARG A 275 7.52 10.17 6.02
CA ARG A 275 7.52 11.05 4.84
C ARG A 275 7.68 12.53 5.19
N ALA A 276 8.57 13.20 4.47
CA ALA A 276 8.68 14.64 4.48
C ALA A 276 7.37 15.28 3.99
N ARG A 277 6.98 16.40 4.60
CA ARG A 277 5.80 17.17 4.20
C ARG A 277 5.84 17.46 2.70
N SER A 278 4.77 17.16 1.96
CA SER A 278 4.60 17.76 0.64
C SER A 278 4.25 19.23 0.83
N SER A 279 5.04 20.13 0.24
CA SER A 279 4.81 21.58 0.23
C SER A 279 3.68 21.97 -0.73
N GLY A 280 2.53 21.28 -0.63
CA GLY A 280 1.37 21.50 -1.47
C GLY A 280 0.25 22.19 -0.71
N ALA A 281 -0.35 23.22 -1.30
CA ALA A 281 -1.41 24.05 -0.73
C ALA A 281 -2.77 23.32 -0.49
N SER A 282 -2.79 21.99 -0.50
CA SER A 282 -3.98 21.15 -0.29
C SER A 282 -4.12 20.61 1.15
N SER A 283 -3.27 21.03 2.09
CA SER A 283 -3.30 20.61 3.50
C SER A 283 -4.31 21.39 4.38
N TRP A 284 -5.46 21.78 3.82
CA TRP A 284 -6.59 22.37 4.57
C TRP A 284 -7.77 21.38 4.71
N GLY A 285 -7.51 20.08 4.57
CA GLY A 285 -8.45 19.03 4.94
C GLY A 285 -8.12 18.47 6.35
N PRO A 286 -9.12 18.11 7.18
CA PRO A 286 -8.93 17.58 8.54
C PRO A 286 -8.32 16.17 8.60
N GLY A 287 -7.49 15.77 7.62
CA GLY A 287 -6.84 14.46 7.52
C GLY A 287 -5.31 14.51 7.33
N GLY A 288 -4.68 15.69 7.37
CA GLY A 288 -3.23 15.85 7.13
C GLY A 288 -2.30 15.64 8.33
N GLY A 289 -2.83 15.38 9.54
CA GLY A 289 -2.06 15.51 10.79
C GLY A 289 -1.63 14.21 11.49
N GLU A 290 -2.14 13.05 11.11
CA GLU A 290 -1.91 11.81 11.87
C GLU A 290 -0.50 11.23 11.67
N GLY A 291 -0.05 11.14 10.42
CA GLY A 291 1.31 10.71 10.11
C GLY A 291 2.35 11.63 10.75
N GLU A 292 2.09 12.94 10.75
CA GLU A 292 2.96 13.94 11.37
C GLU A 292 3.01 13.81 12.90
N GLN A 293 1.85 13.64 13.54
CA GLN A 293 1.80 13.43 15.00
C GLN A 293 2.59 12.19 15.41
N THR A 294 2.47 11.11 14.63
CA THR A 294 3.15 9.85 14.90
C THR A 294 4.65 9.93 14.64
N LEU A 295 5.06 10.60 13.56
CA LEU A 295 6.46 10.91 13.28
C LEU A 295 7.09 11.73 14.40
N ASN A 296 6.44 12.81 14.83
CA ASN A 296 6.94 13.65 15.91
C ASN A 296 7.08 12.85 17.22
N GLN A 297 6.14 11.97 17.52
CA GLN A 297 6.24 11.08 18.68
C GLN A 297 7.43 10.12 18.57
N LEU A 298 7.70 9.58 17.38
CA LEU A 298 8.89 8.74 17.14
C LEU A 298 10.18 9.53 17.39
N LEU A 299 10.26 10.77 16.89
CA LEU A 299 11.42 11.64 17.12
C LEU A 299 11.63 11.92 18.63
N VAL A 300 10.57 12.16 19.38
CA VAL A 300 10.61 12.37 20.83
C VAL A 300 11.13 11.13 21.56
N GLU A 301 10.66 9.93 21.19
CA GLU A 301 11.15 8.69 21.80
C GLU A 301 12.63 8.40 21.45
N MET A 302 13.05 8.68 20.21
CA MET A 302 14.46 8.54 19.78
C MET A 302 15.39 9.48 20.54
N ASP A 303 15.01 10.76 20.67
CA ASP A 303 15.79 11.75 21.43
C ASP A 303 15.84 11.39 22.92
N GLY A 304 14.72 10.85 23.45
CA GLY A 304 14.58 10.33 24.81
C GLY A 304 15.43 9.11 25.12
N MET A 305 15.94 8.38 24.12
CA MET A 305 16.79 7.20 24.36
C MET A 305 18.15 7.51 25.00
N LYS A 306 18.53 8.78 25.23
CA LYS A 306 19.76 9.12 25.98
C LYS A 306 19.76 8.50 27.38
N SER A 307 18.58 8.25 27.96
CA SER A 307 18.42 7.64 29.28
C SER A 307 18.17 6.13 29.25
N ARG A 308 18.06 5.50 28.07
CA ARG A 308 17.67 4.09 27.89
C ARG A 308 18.84 3.29 27.32
N GLU A 309 19.71 2.79 28.20
CA GLU A 309 20.84 1.96 27.78
C GLU A 309 20.38 0.61 27.23
N GLY A 310 21.11 0.08 26.23
CA GLY A 310 20.87 -1.26 25.68
C GLY A 310 19.74 -1.38 24.64
N VAL A 311 19.08 -0.29 24.24
CA VAL A 311 18.05 -0.32 23.17
C VAL A 311 18.64 0.23 21.87
N VAL A 312 18.58 -0.57 20.80
CA VAL A 312 19.02 -0.20 19.45
C VAL A 312 17.81 -0.18 18.52
N VAL A 313 17.67 0.88 17.70
CA VAL A 313 16.56 1.01 16.73
C VAL A 313 17.07 0.80 15.31
N LEU A 314 16.67 -0.30 14.68
CA LEU A 314 16.89 -0.55 13.27
C LEU A 314 15.63 -0.16 12.49
N ALA A 315 15.79 0.49 11.35
CA ALA A 315 14.69 0.78 10.45
C ALA A 315 15.08 0.44 9.02
N SER A 316 14.11 0.12 8.16
CA SER A 316 14.34 -0.08 6.73
C SER A 316 13.42 0.77 5.88
N THR A 317 13.92 1.19 4.72
CA THR A 317 13.09 1.79 3.68
C THR A 317 13.60 1.44 2.29
N ASN A 318 12.69 1.42 1.33
CA ASN A 318 13.02 1.34 -0.09
C ASN A 318 13.18 2.74 -0.72
N ARG A 319 12.81 3.81 -0.01
CA ARG A 319 12.68 5.17 -0.52
C ARG A 319 13.31 6.19 0.43
N ALA A 320 14.63 6.26 0.42
CA ALA A 320 15.36 7.24 1.24
C ALA A 320 15.03 8.69 0.87
N ASP A 321 14.67 8.93 -0.40
CA ASP A 321 14.39 10.24 -1.00
C ASP A 321 13.18 10.94 -0.38
N VAL A 322 12.18 10.18 0.08
CA VAL A 322 10.95 10.75 0.65
C VAL A 322 10.99 10.93 2.17
N LEU A 323 12.05 10.46 2.84
CA LEU A 323 12.15 10.53 4.29
C LEU A 323 12.39 11.95 4.80
N ASP A 324 11.77 12.28 5.94
CA ASP A 324 12.01 13.53 6.65
C ASP A 324 13.46 13.59 7.14
N LYS A 325 14.17 14.66 6.79
CA LYS A 325 15.56 14.92 7.19
C LYS A 325 15.73 14.97 8.71
N ALA A 326 14.67 15.21 9.48
CA ALA A 326 14.68 15.14 10.93
C ALA A 326 15.05 13.74 11.43
N LEU A 327 14.64 12.67 10.76
CA LEU A 327 14.98 11.29 11.14
C LEU A 327 16.48 10.99 11.00
N LEU A 328 17.13 11.62 10.02
CA LEU A 328 18.54 11.41 9.67
C LEU A 328 19.52 12.26 10.48
N ARG A 329 19.04 13.01 11.48
CA ARG A 329 19.90 13.87 12.31
C ARG A 329 20.69 13.02 13.32
N PRO A 330 21.93 13.44 13.68
CA PRO A 330 22.73 12.74 14.69
C PRO A 330 21.98 12.51 16.00
N GLY A 331 22.07 11.29 16.54
CA GLY A 331 21.35 10.86 17.75
C GLY A 331 19.99 10.19 17.49
N ARG A 332 19.56 10.10 16.23
CA ARG A 332 18.38 9.35 15.77
C ARG A 332 18.82 8.17 14.89
N PHE A 333 18.55 8.21 13.59
CA PHE A 333 19.17 7.29 12.63
C PHE A 333 20.49 7.90 12.16
N ASP A 334 21.52 7.73 12.97
CA ASP A 334 22.85 8.30 12.71
C ASP A 334 23.71 7.41 11.81
N ARG A 335 23.39 6.12 11.71
CA ARG A 335 24.00 5.20 10.75
C ARG A 335 23.06 4.96 9.57
N HIS A 336 23.61 5.04 8.36
CA HIS A 336 22.91 4.71 7.12
C HIS A 336 23.67 3.59 6.42
N ILE A 337 23.09 2.40 6.40
CA ILE A 337 23.69 1.20 5.83
C ILE A 337 23.04 0.97 4.47
N LEU A 338 23.82 1.12 3.40
CA LEU A 338 23.38 0.92 2.03
C LEU A 338 23.44 -0.56 1.69
N ILE A 339 22.32 -1.08 1.17
CA ILE A 339 22.14 -2.46 0.73
C ILE A 339 21.72 -2.39 -0.74
N ASP A 340 22.68 -2.55 -1.63
CA ASP A 340 22.44 -2.53 -3.07
C ASP A 340 22.01 -3.90 -3.62
N LEU A 341 21.74 -3.94 -4.92
CA LEU A 341 21.50 -5.20 -5.63
C LEU A 341 22.76 -6.09 -5.54
N PRO A 342 22.58 -7.42 -5.40
CA PRO A 342 23.69 -8.33 -5.22
C PRO A 342 24.62 -8.37 -6.43
N THR A 343 25.93 -8.37 -6.14
CA THR A 343 26.99 -8.62 -7.13
C THR A 343 26.90 -10.03 -7.72
N LEU A 344 27.62 -10.31 -8.81
CA LEU A 344 27.63 -11.64 -9.43
C LEU A 344 27.95 -12.75 -8.43
N VAL A 345 28.99 -12.55 -7.61
CA VAL A 345 29.42 -13.52 -6.58
C VAL A 345 28.35 -13.70 -5.51
N GLU A 346 27.70 -12.63 -5.08
CA GLU A 346 26.62 -12.73 -4.09
C GLU A 346 25.38 -13.42 -4.67
N ARG A 347 25.07 -13.22 -5.96
CA ARG A 347 23.99 -13.96 -6.63
C ARG A 347 24.29 -15.46 -6.66
N GLU A 348 25.53 -15.86 -6.91
CA GLU A 348 25.96 -17.26 -6.79
C GLU A 348 25.68 -17.81 -5.38
N GLU A 349 26.13 -17.10 -4.34
CA GLU A 349 25.89 -17.48 -2.93
C GLU A 349 24.38 -17.59 -2.60
N ILE A 350 23.56 -16.67 -3.12
CA ILE A 350 22.11 -16.66 -2.92
C ILE A 350 21.45 -17.86 -3.63
N PHE A 351 21.83 -18.15 -4.88
CA PHE A 351 21.35 -19.33 -5.60
C PHE A 351 21.72 -20.61 -4.84
N GLU A 352 22.97 -20.78 -4.42
CA GLU A 352 23.40 -21.94 -3.65
C GLU A 352 22.58 -22.12 -2.38
N ARG A 353 22.27 -21.03 -1.68
CA ARG A 353 21.45 -21.04 -0.48
C ARG A 353 20.03 -21.52 -0.76
N HIS A 354 19.36 -20.98 -1.78
CA HIS A 354 17.97 -21.33 -2.08
C HIS A 354 17.85 -22.74 -2.70
N LEU A 355 18.78 -23.13 -3.55
CA LEU A 355 18.81 -24.46 -4.17
C LEU A 355 18.99 -25.58 -3.14
N LYS A 356 19.70 -25.36 -2.02
CA LYS A 356 19.81 -26.36 -0.93
C LYS A 356 18.47 -26.81 -0.35
N SER A 357 17.41 -26.02 -0.50
CA SER A 357 16.07 -26.35 -0.01
C SER A 357 15.20 -27.13 -1.01
N ILE A 358 15.68 -27.27 -2.25
CA ILE A 358 14.95 -27.90 -3.36
C ILE A 358 15.50 -29.31 -3.59
N VAL A 359 14.65 -30.24 -3.99
CA VAL A 359 15.08 -31.57 -4.45
C VAL A 359 15.48 -31.47 -5.92
N LEU A 360 16.76 -31.21 -6.17
CA LEU A 360 17.33 -31.06 -7.52
C LEU A 360 18.22 -32.24 -7.94
N GLU A 361 18.34 -32.44 -9.25
CA GLU A 361 19.34 -33.37 -9.81
C GLU A 361 20.76 -32.83 -9.58
N PRO A 362 21.80 -33.69 -9.58
CA PRO A 362 23.18 -33.23 -9.50
C PRO A 362 23.51 -32.25 -10.64
N LEU A 363 23.77 -30.99 -10.28
CA LEU A 363 24.13 -29.94 -11.23
C LEU A 363 25.65 -29.94 -11.50
N PRO A 364 26.10 -29.59 -12.71
CA PRO A 364 27.50 -29.30 -12.98
C PRO A 364 28.05 -28.20 -12.05
N GLN A 365 29.33 -28.28 -11.67
CA GLN A 365 29.97 -27.36 -10.72
C GLN A 365 29.81 -25.86 -11.09
N HIS A 366 29.75 -25.53 -12.38
CA HIS A 366 29.63 -24.16 -12.87
C HIS A 366 28.20 -23.73 -13.21
N TYR A 367 27.20 -24.58 -12.95
CA TYR A 367 25.83 -24.28 -13.35
C TYR A 367 25.22 -23.11 -12.58
N VAL A 368 25.48 -23.03 -11.27
CA VAL A 368 25.01 -21.92 -10.44
C VAL A 368 25.60 -20.58 -10.90
N LYS A 369 26.90 -20.59 -11.22
CA LYS A 369 27.58 -19.44 -11.84
C LYS A 369 26.91 -19.00 -13.13
N ARG A 370 26.53 -19.95 -14.01
CA ARG A 370 25.75 -19.65 -15.22
C ARG A 370 24.40 -19.01 -14.91
N LEU A 371 23.67 -19.49 -13.90
CA LEU A 371 22.39 -18.87 -13.48
C LEU A 371 22.61 -17.43 -13.00
N ALA A 372 23.67 -17.15 -12.24
CA ALA A 372 24.00 -15.81 -11.78
C ALA A 372 24.35 -14.83 -12.92
N TYR A 373 24.96 -15.31 -14.01
CA TYR A 373 25.17 -14.51 -15.23
C TYR A 373 23.87 -14.22 -15.98
N LEU A 374 22.91 -15.14 -15.97
CA LEU A 374 21.62 -14.99 -16.65
C LEU A 374 20.63 -14.07 -15.90
N THR A 375 20.97 -13.64 -14.69
CA THR A 375 20.10 -12.82 -13.82
C THR A 375 20.76 -11.51 -13.38
N PRO A 376 21.29 -10.67 -14.30
CA PRO A 376 21.84 -9.38 -13.94
C PRO A 376 20.75 -8.47 -13.34
N GLY A 377 21.09 -7.73 -12.28
CA GLY A 377 20.17 -6.80 -11.62
C GLY A 377 19.08 -7.44 -10.76
N PHE A 378 19.08 -8.77 -10.60
CA PHE A 378 18.09 -9.45 -9.75
C PHE A 378 18.39 -9.22 -8.27
N SER A 379 17.33 -8.94 -7.49
CA SER A 379 17.41 -8.94 -6.03
C SER A 379 17.46 -10.36 -5.47
N GLY A 380 17.78 -10.50 -4.18
CA GLY A 380 17.72 -11.80 -3.50
C GLY A 380 16.33 -12.44 -3.55
N ALA A 381 15.27 -11.64 -3.46
CA ALA A 381 13.89 -12.10 -3.60
C ALA A 381 13.57 -12.58 -5.02
N ASP A 382 14.11 -11.93 -6.06
CA ASP A 382 13.91 -12.37 -7.45
C ASP A 382 14.59 -13.72 -7.69
N ILE A 383 15.80 -13.93 -7.13
CA ILE A 383 16.51 -15.21 -7.21
C ILE A 383 15.76 -16.32 -6.46
N ALA A 384 15.23 -16.01 -5.27
CA ALA A 384 14.38 -16.93 -4.53
C ALA A 384 13.14 -17.31 -5.35
N ASN A 385 12.55 -16.34 -6.04
CA ASN A 385 11.40 -16.57 -6.93
C ASN A 385 11.77 -17.46 -8.13
N VAL A 386 12.93 -17.26 -8.77
CA VAL A 386 13.44 -18.16 -9.82
C VAL A 386 13.53 -19.61 -9.32
N CYS A 387 14.13 -19.82 -8.15
CA CYS A 387 14.28 -21.16 -7.59
C CYS A 387 12.90 -21.80 -7.31
N ASN A 388 11.97 -21.02 -6.75
CA ASN A 388 10.60 -21.49 -6.48
C ASN A 388 9.81 -21.79 -7.76
N GLU A 389 9.90 -20.94 -8.79
CA GLU A 389 9.25 -21.17 -10.09
C GLU A 389 9.77 -22.42 -10.78
N ALA A 390 11.06 -22.75 -10.64
CA ALA A 390 11.62 -23.99 -11.15
C ALA A 390 10.99 -25.21 -10.48
N ALA A 391 10.86 -25.18 -9.15
CA ALA A 391 10.19 -26.24 -8.40
C ALA A 391 8.70 -26.37 -8.79
N LEU A 392 7.98 -25.25 -8.94
CA LEU A 392 6.59 -25.24 -9.38
C LEU A 392 6.43 -25.72 -10.84
N HIS A 393 7.42 -25.47 -11.70
CA HIS A 393 7.42 -25.99 -13.07
C HIS A 393 7.60 -27.51 -13.09
N ALA A 394 8.55 -28.04 -12.32
CA ALA A 394 8.77 -29.48 -12.17
C ALA A 394 7.52 -30.18 -11.60
N ALA A 395 6.90 -29.60 -10.56
CA ALA A 395 5.66 -30.11 -9.96
C ALA A 395 4.49 -30.15 -10.95
N ARG A 396 4.31 -29.11 -11.77
CA ARG A 396 3.28 -29.10 -12.83
C ARG A 396 3.46 -30.22 -13.85
N HIS A 397 4.69 -30.61 -14.12
CA HIS A 397 5.03 -31.72 -15.01
C HIS A 397 5.07 -33.08 -14.30
N LYS A 398 4.60 -33.15 -13.04
CA LYS A 398 4.59 -34.35 -12.20
C LYS A 398 5.97 -35.00 -12.09
N GLN A 399 7.03 -34.18 -12.08
CA GLN A 399 8.39 -34.65 -11.87
C GLN A 399 8.67 -34.83 -10.37
N ASN A 400 9.50 -35.81 -10.02
CA ASN A 400 9.91 -36.06 -8.63
C ASN A 400 11.16 -35.27 -8.23
N ILE A 401 11.91 -34.75 -9.20
CA ILE A 401 13.19 -34.06 -9.02
C ILE A 401 13.20 -32.86 -9.99
N VAL A 402 13.68 -31.71 -9.53
CA VAL A 402 13.85 -30.51 -10.36
C VAL A 402 15.07 -30.67 -11.25
N LYS A 403 14.89 -30.49 -12.57
CA LYS A 403 15.97 -30.61 -13.56
C LYS A 403 16.55 -29.25 -13.94
N ALA A 404 17.73 -29.27 -14.57
CA ALA A 404 18.36 -28.08 -15.15
C ALA A 404 17.41 -27.32 -16.09
N SER A 405 16.62 -28.03 -16.90
CA SER A 405 15.62 -27.44 -17.81
C SER A 405 14.54 -26.64 -17.08
N ASP A 406 14.16 -27.03 -15.86
CA ASP A 406 13.15 -26.31 -15.08
C ASP A 406 13.74 -24.99 -14.53
N LEU A 407 15.03 -24.99 -14.17
CA LEU A 407 15.76 -23.79 -13.75
C LEU A 407 15.92 -22.79 -14.91
N GLU A 408 16.27 -23.27 -16.11
CA GLU A 408 16.35 -22.41 -17.30
C GLU A 408 14.99 -21.80 -17.64
N TYR A 409 13.93 -22.63 -17.63
CA TYR A 409 12.57 -22.16 -17.83
C TYR A 409 12.18 -21.07 -16.82
N ALA A 410 12.52 -21.26 -15.54
CA ALA A 410 12.21 -20.32 -14.48
C ALA A 410 12.92 -18.98 -14.67
N VAL A 411 14.21 -18.99 -15.00
CA VAL A 411 14.95 -17.75 -15.33
C VAL A 411 14.27 -17.02 -16.48
N GLU A 412 13.98 -17.71 -17.59
CA GLU A 412 13.33 -17.07 -18.74
C GLU A 412 11.94 -16.52 -18.42
N ARG A 413 11.19 -17.21 -17.57
CA ARG A 413 9.86 -16.78 -17.12
C ARG A 413 9.92 -15.55 -16.23
N VAL A 414 10.90 -15.45 -15.35
CA VAL A 414 11.06 -14.28 -14.47
C VAL A 414 11.62 -13.08 -15.25
N VAL A 415 12.56 -13.30 -16.18
CA VAL A 415 13.12 -12.24 -17.03
C VAL A 415 12.11 -11.77 -18.09
N GLY A 416 11.66 -12.67 -18.96
CA GLY A 416 10.85 -12.34 -20.14
C GLY A 416 9.34 -12.41 -19.91
N GLY A 417 8.88 -12.84 -18.74
CA GLY A 417 7.47 -13.07 -18.45
C GLY A 417 6.93 -14.39 -18.99
N THR A 418 5.61 -14.59 -18.83
CA THR A 418 4.91 -15.81 -19.23
C THR A 418 4.85 -15.97 -20.75
N GLU A 419 5.02 -17.21 -21.22
CA GLU A 419 4.85 -17.60 -22.62
C GLU A 419 3.39 -17.42 -23.07
N LYS A 420 3.16 -16.74 -24.20
CA LYS A 420 1.84 -16.60 -24.83
C LYS A 420 1.55 -17.79 -25.74
N ARG A 421 0.98 -18.86 -25.18
CA ARG A 421 0.58 -20.05 -25.96
C ARG A 421 -0.65 -19.84 -26.86
N SER A 422 -1.47 -18.83 -26.56
CA SER A 422 -2.70 -18.54 -27.32
C SER A 422 -2.44 -17.81 -28.65
N HIS A 423 -1.27 -17.22 -28.84
CA HIS A 423 -0.92 -16.48 -30.05
C HIS A 423 -0.03 -17.35 -30.94
N ALA A 424 -0.63 -18.32 -31.64
CA ALA A 424 0.11 -19.16 -32.58
C ALA A 424 0.56 -18.31 -33.78
N MET A 425 1.87 -18.04 -33.90
CA MET A 425 2.42 -17.31 -35.06
C MET A 425 2.39 -18.18 -36.31
N SER A 426 2.01 -17.59 -37.44
CA SER A 426 2.07 -18.25 -38.75
C SER A 426 3.52 -18.56 -39.14
N PRO A 427 3.78 -19.53 -40.04
CA PRO A 427 5.14 -19.81 -40.51
C PRO A 427 5.85 -18.60 -41.13
N GLY A 428 5.11 -17.72 -41.81
CA GLY A 428 5.63 -16.47 -42.36
C GLY A 428 6.09 -15.50 -41.27
N GLU A 429 5.25 -15.28 -40.25
CA GLU A 429 5.60 -14.43 -39.10
C GLU A 429 6.79 -15.02 -38.31
N LYS A 430 6.82 -16.34 -38.08
CA LYS A 430 7.97 -17.01 -37.45
C LYS A 430 9.28 -16.73 -38.18
N LYS A 431 9.25 -16.77 -39.52
CA LYS A 431 10.42 -16.48 -40.34
C LYS A 431 10.86 -15.02 -40.20
N ILE A 432 9.92 -14.07 -40.19
CA ILE A 432 10.21 -12.63 -40.00
C ILE A 432 10.82 -12.38 -38.62
N VAL A 433 10.20 -12.91 -37.56
CA VAL A 433 10.70 -12.77 -36.18
C VAL A 433 12.07 -13.43 -36.04
N ALA A 434 12.28 -14.60 -36.64
CA ALA A 434 13.59 -15.25 -36.63
C ALA A 434 14.68 -14.37 -37.26
N TYR A 435 14.41 -13.71 -38.40
CA TYR A 435 15.36 -12.77 -38.98
C TYR A 435 15.56 -11.52 -38.11
N HIS A 436 14.49 -11.00 -37.50
CA HIS A 436 14.56 -9.84 -36.61
C HIS A 436 15.48 -10.11 -35.40
N GLU A 437 15.20 -11.21 -34.68
CA GLU A 437 15.98 -11.61 -33.51
C GLU A 437 17.41 -12.02 -33.88
N SER A 438 17.61 -12.68 -35.03
CA SER A 438 18.95 -13.00 -35.53
C SER A 438 19.74 -11.75 -35.91
N GLY A 439 19.07 -10.69 -36.35
CA GLY A 439 19.68 -9.38 -36.63
C GLY A 439 20.24 -8.74 -35.36
N HIS A 440 19.44 -8.70 -34.29
CA HIS A 440 19.93 -8.27 -32.97
C HIS A 440 21.10 -9.12 -32.50
N ALA A 441 21.01 -10.43 -32.68
CA ALA A 441 22.07 -11.34 -32.27
C ALA A 441 23.38 -11.13 -33.02
N LEU A 442 23.28 -10.98 -34.34
CA LEU A 442 24.44 -10.80 -35.21
C LEU A 442 25.11 -9.46 -34.95
N ILE A 443 24.34 -8.36 -34.90
CA ILE A 443 24.90 -7.02 -34.66
C ILE A 443 25.47 -6.94 -33.24
N GLY A 444 24.78 -7.48 -32.24
CA GLY A 444 25.28 -7.55 -30.87
C GLY A 444 26.59 -8.32 -30.75
N TRP A 445 26.79 -9.35 -31.57
CA TRP A 445 28.04 -10.12 -31.62
C TRP A 445 29.17 -9.42 -32.38
N LEU A 446 28.85 -8.65 -33.43
CA LEU A 446 29.85 -8.00 -34.29
C LEU A 446 30.40 -6.70 -33.70
N LEU A 447 29.67 -6.03 -32.81
CA LEU A 447 30.09 -4.78 -32.19
C LEU A 447 30.96 -5.03 -30.95
N GLU A 448 31.97 -4.18 -30.74
CA GLU A 448 32.95 -4.35 -29.66
C GLU A 448 32.44 -3.89 -28.28
N HIS A 449 31.47 -2.98 -28.24
CA HIS A 449 30.95 -2.36 -27.01
C HIS A 449 29.45 -2.61 -26.83
N THR A 450 29.07 -3.88 -26.80
CA THR A 450 27.69 -4.35 -26.59
C THR A 450 27.61 -5.30 -25.41
N ASP A 451 26.41 -5.41 -24.83
CA ASP A 451 26.15 -6.39 -23.78
C ASP A 451 26.31 -7.82 -24.31
N ALA A 452 26.86 -8.70 -23.49
CA ALA A 452 27.07 -10.09 -23.86
C ALA A 452 25.73 -10.81 -24.09
N LEU A 453 25.51 -11.27 -25.32
CA LEU A 453 24.31 -11.99 -25.67
C LEU A 453 24.38 -13.42 -25.12
N LEU A 454 23.44 -13.77 -24.24
CA LEU A 454 23.41 -15.09 -23.59
C LEU A 454 22.47 -16.08 -24.27
N LYS A 455 21.30 -15.62 -24.73
CA LYS A 455 20.29 -16.46 -25.40
C LYS A 455 19.34 -15.61 -26.23
N VAL A 456 18.92 -16.14 -27.38
CA VAL A 456 17.89 -15.56 -28.26
C VAL A 456 16.72 -16.54 -28.39
N THR A 457 15.49 -16.03 -28.40
CA THR A 457 14.28 -16.84 -28.60
C THR A 457 13.25 -16.11 -29.44
N ILE A 458 12.53 -16.86 -30.27
CA ILE A 458 11.39 -16.36 -31.08
C ILE A 458 10.04 -16.67 -30.42
N VAL A 459 10.05 -17.22 -29.21
CA VAL A 459 8.83 -17.60 -28.48
C VAL A 459 8.19 -16.35 -27.89
N PRO A 460 6.92 -16.04 -28.21
CA PRO A 460 6.27 -14.82 -27.76
C PRO A 460 6.03 -14.84 -26.24
N ARG A 461 6.43 -13.77 -25.55
CA ARG A 461 6.23 -13.59 -24.10
C ARG A 461 5.43 -12.34 -23.76
N THR A 462 4.96 -12.25 -22.51
CA THR A 462 4.12 -11.15 -22.02
C THR A 462 4.88 -9.86 -21.75
N ASN A 463 6.15 -9.94 -21.33
CA ASN A 463 6.99 -8.77 -21.12
C ASN A 463 7.86 -8.56 -22.37
N LYS A 464 7.84 -7.34 -22.93
CA LYS A 464 8.69 -6.95 -24.08
C LYS A 464 10.11 -6.53 -23.64
N ALA A 465 10.56 -6.99 -22.47
CA ALA A 465 11.88 -6.66 -21.96
C ALA A 465 12.88 -7.69 -22.51
N LEU A 466 13.24 -7.54 -23.78
CA LEU A 466 14.47 -8.04 -24.39
C LEU A 466 14.94 -7.00 -25.40
#